data_AF-A0A3A1Y7I6-F1
#
_entry.id   AF-A0A3A1Y7I6-F1
#
_cell.length_a   1.000
_cell.length_b   1.000
_cell.length_c   1.000
_cell.angle_alpha   90.00
_cell.angle_beta   90.00
_cell.angle_gamma   90.00
#
_symmetry.space_group_name_H-M   'P 1'
#
loop_
_entity.id
_entity.type
_entity.pdbx_description
1 polymer ?
#
loop_
_entity_poly.entity_id
_entity_poly.type
_entity_poly.pdbx_seq_one_letter_code
_entity_poly.pdbx_strand_id
1 'polypeptide(L)'
;MKIKQFALAALTAVASLGAFNAHASSSVQETTPSYLEQYPQASATTVNIAGRDYDAVVARNDLGEVFVQLGDTSQPTKIYRSDYLEIHTPFYMTMDQVNEALPALNIFVQLSGY
;
A
#
# COMPACT_ATOMS: atom_id res chain seq x y z
N MET A 1 -59.60 -6.04 -16.46
CA MET A 1 -59.22 -5.68 -15.08
C MET A 1 -58.90 -4.20 -15.00
N LYS A 2 -59.29 -3.55 -13.90
CA LYS A 2 -59.25 -2.09 -13.64
C LYS A 2 -57.93 -1.68 -12.93
N ILE A 3 -57.34 -0.55 -13.36
CA ILE A 3 -56.73 0.63 -12.64
C ILE A 3 -55.75 0.31 -11.46
N LYS A 4 -54.51 0.84 -11.38
CA LYS A 4 -54.06 2.18 -10.90
C LYS A 4 -52.53 2.30 -11.13
N GLN A 5 -51.99 3.26 -11.90
CA GLN A 5 -51.60 4.65 -11.55
C GLN A 5 -50.84 4.84 -10.23
N PHE A 6 -49.56 5.24 -10.32
CA PHE A 6 -48.85 6.24 -9.52
C PHE A 6 -47.71 6.79 -10.41
N ALA A 7 -47.84 7.97 -11.01
CA ALA A 7 -47.41 9.29 -10.50
C ALA A 7 -45.90 9.31 -10.18
N LEU A 8 -45.05 9.80 -11.10
CA LEU A 8 -44.70 11.23 -11.32
C LEU A 8 -43.76 11.79 -10.23
N ALA A 9 -42.50 11.97 -10.59
CA ALA A 9 -41.69 13.08 -10.10
C ALA A 9 -40.81 13.59 -11.26
N ALA A 10 -41.14 14.81 -11.69
CA ALA A 10 -40.45 15.60 -12.69
C ALA A 10 -39.08 16.06 -12.16
N LEU A 11 -38.05 15.98 -12.98
CA LEU A 11 -37.40 17.13 -13.63
C LEU A 11 -36.46 17.94 -12.72
N THR A 12 -35.16 17.84 -13.01
CA THR A 12 -34.30 19.03 -13.11
C THR A 12 -33.18 18.75 -14.10
N ALA A 13 -33.33 19.28 -15.30
CA ALA A 13 -32.19 19.55 -16.17
C ALA A 13 -31.42 20.70 -15.54
N VAL A 14 -30.12 20.50 -15.26
CA VAL A 14 -29.18 21.62 -15.13
C VAL A 14 -28.24 21.55 -16.31
N ALA A 15 -28.45 22.48 -17.22
CA ALA A 15 -27.56 22.79 -18.31
C ALA A 15 -26.26 23.42 -17.78
N SER A 16 -25.12 22.94 -18.25
CA SER A 16 -24.13 23.78 -18.94
C SER A 16 -22.93 22.93 -19.35
N LEU A 17 -22.77 22.73 -20.66
CA LEU A 17 -21.50 22.35 -21.24
C LEU A 17 -20.53 23.52 -21.05
N GLY A 18 -19.72 23.45 -20.00
CA GLY A 18 -18.52 24.27 -19.84
C GLY A 18 -17.30 23.41 -20.15
N ALA A 19 -16.78 23.51 -21.36
CA ALA A 19 -15.47 22.98 -21.68
C ALA A 19 -14.40 23.74 -20.88
N PHE A 20 -13.73 23.06 -19.95
CA PHE A 20 -12.38 23.41 -19.54
C PHE A 20 -11.55 22.13 -19.58
N ASN A 21 -10.52 22.16 -20.45
CA ASN A 21 -9.42 21.21 -20.45
C ASN A 21 -8.72 21.29 -19.09
N ALA A 22 -9.14 20.46 -18.14
CA ALA A 22 -8.26 20.05 -17.07
C ALA A 22 -7.68 18.70 -17.52
N HIS A 23 -6.37 18.69 -17.83
CA HIS A 23 -5.57 17.48 -17.74
C HIS A 23 -5.67 17.02 -16.27
N ALA A 24 -6.73 16.28 -15.95
CA ALA A 24 -6.80 15.50 -14.73
C ALA A 24 -5.73 14.43 -14.91
N SER A 25 -4.53 14.72 -14.44
CA SER A 25 -3.58 13.68 -14.10
C SER A 25 -4.28 12.89 -13.01
N SER A 26 -4.99 11.85 -13.43
CA SER A 26 -5.49 10.82 -12.53
C SER A 26 -4.25 10.22 -11.91
N SER A 27 -3.82 10.76 -10.78
CA SER A 27 -2.99 10.02 -9.84
C SER A 27 -3.86 8.84 -9.43
N VAL A 28 -3.73 7.73 -10.15
CA VAL A 28 -4.21 6.44 -9.68
C VAL A 28 -3.45 6.25 -8.39
N GLN A 29 -4.10 6.57 -7.28
CA GLN A 29 -3.60 6.23 -5.97
C GLN A 29 -3.73 4.71 -5.93
N GLU A 30 -2.67 4.05 -6.38
CA GLU A 30 -2.54 2.60 -6.37
C GLU A 30 -2.49 2.24 -4.89
N THR A 31 -3.65 1.98 -4.30
CA THR A 31 -3.76 1.46 -2.95
C THR A 31 -3.18 0.06 -3.02
N THR A 32 -1.89 -0.08 -2.75
CA THR A 32 -1.24 -1.37 -2.62
C THR A 32 -1.99 -2.13 -1.51
N PRO A 33 -2.63 -3.27 -1.82
CA PRO A 33 -3.31 -4.06 -0.79
C PRO A 33 -2.33 -4.39 0.33
N SER A 34 -2.79 -4.43 1.57
CA SER A 34 -1.91 -4.74 2.69
C SER A 34 -1.33 -6.15 2.51
N TYR A 35 -0.05 -6.37 2.83
CA TYR A 35 0.57 -7.69 2.67
C TYR A 35 -0.16 -8.81 3.42
N LEU A 36 -0.90 -8.48 4.48
CA LEU A 36 -1.78 -9.38 5.22
C LEU A 36 -2.96 -9.89 4.38
N GLU A 37 -3.48 -9.08 3.46
CA GLU A 37 -4.56 -9.47 2.54
C GLU A 37 -4.04 -10.32 1.38
N GLN A 38 -2.79 -10.08 0.97
CA GLN A 38 -2.18 -10.78 -0.17
C GLN A 38 -1.52 -12.11 0.21
N TYR A 39 -1.03 -12.24 1.45
CA TYR A 39 -0.33 -13.43 1.92
C TYR A 39 -0.96 -13.97 3.21
N PRO A 40 -1.69 -15.09 3.18
CA PRO A 40 -2.37 -15.65 4.35
C PRO A 40 -1.42 -16.08 5.48
N GLN A 41 -0.14 -16.28 5.17
CA GLN A 41 0.92 -16.65 6.11
C GLN A 41 1.70 -15.44 6.65
N ALA A 42 1.25 -14.23 6.33
CA ALA A 42 1.88 -13.01 6.81
C ALA A 42 1.78 -12.91 8.34
N SER A 43 2.87 -12.49 8.96
CA SER A 43 2.98 -12.25 10.39
C SER A 43 3.22 -10.77 10.64
N ALA A 44 2.38 -10.15 11.46
CA ALA A 44 2.57 -8.78 11.93
C ALA A 44 3.42 -8.77 13.21
N THR A 45 4.31 -7.80 13.32
CA THR A 45 5.17 -7.55 14.48
C THR A 45 5.47 -6.06 14.59
N THR A 46 6.19 -5.66 15.63
CA THR A 46 6.68 -4.30 15.82
C THR A 46 8.20 -4.31 15.88
N VAL A 47 8.85 -3.35 15.22
CA VAL A 47 10.30 -3.16 15.24
C VAL A 47 10.64 -1.76 15.74
N ASN A 48 11.65 -1.66 16.62
CA ASN A 48 12.16 -0.37 17.07
C ASN A 48 13.35 0.04 16.18
N ILE A 49 13.24 1.20 15.54
CA ILE A 49 14.27 1.76 14.66
C ILE A 49 14.58 3.17 15.17
N ALA A 50 15.83 3.43 15.52
CA ALA A 50 16.27 4.73 16.04
C ALA A 50 15.37 5.28 17.18
N GLY A 51 14.88 4.41 18.06
CA GLY A 51 14.04 4.79 19.22
C GLY A 51 12.56 5.03 18.89
N ARG A 52 12.09 4.69 17.69
CA ARG A 52 10.68 4.71 17.31
C ARG A 52 10.20 3.32 16.92
N ASP A 53 9.00 2.97 17.38
CA ASP A 53 8.32 1.74 16.99
C ASP A 53 7.63 1.88 15.64
N TYR A 54 7.80 0.88 14.79
CA TYR A 54 7.16 0.75 13.49
C TYR A 54 6.46 -0.60 13.40
N ASP A 55 5.24 -0.60 12.88
CA ASP A 55 4.57 -1.83 12.50
C ASP A 55 5.34 -2.50 11.36
N ALA A 56 5.48 -3.81 11.41
CA ALA A 56 6.12 -4.59 10.38
C ALA A 56 5.28 -5.80 10.03
N VAL A 57 5.16 -6.08 8.74
CA VAL A 57 4.52 -7.30 8.24
C VAL A 57 5.55 -8.08 7.47
N VAL A 58 5.74 -9.34 7.81
CA VAL A 58 6.62 -10.26 7.11
C VAL A 58 5.78 -11.38 6.52
N ALA A 59 5.89 -11.60 5.22
CA ALA A 59 5.25 -12.69 4.52
C ALA A 59 6.28 -13.54 3.79
N ARG A 60 5.97 -14.82 3.62
CA ARG A 60 6.72 -15.73 2.76
C ARG A 60 5.77 -16.42 1.81
N ASN A 61 6.17 -16.54 0.55
CA ASN A 61 5.44 -17.35 -0.41
C ASN A 61 6.00 -18.78 -0.48
N ASP A 62 5.34 -19.65 -1.25
CA ASP A 62 5.72 -21.06 -1.41
C ASP A 62 7.07 -21.25 -2.12
N LEU A 63 7.57 -20.20 -2.79
CA LEU A 63 8.89 -20.18 -3.43
C LEU A 63 10.02 -19.77 -2.46
N GLY A 64 9.66 -19.37 -1.23
CA GLY A 64 10.61 -18.90 -0.22
C GLY A 64 10.98 -17.42 -0.35
N GLU A 65 10.33 -16.67 -1.24
CA GLU A 65 10.50 -15.22 -1.33
C GLU A 65 9.92 -14.55 -0.09
N VAL A 66 10.66 -13.58 0.45
CA VAL A 66 10.30 -12.84 1.64
C VAL A 66 9.81 -11.46 1.23
N PHE A 67 8.63 -11.10 1.71
CA PHE A 67 8.09 -9.76 1.56
C PHE A 67 8.00 -9.09 2.92
N VAL A 68 8.44 -7.85 2.99
CA VAL A 68 8.43 -7.06 4.22
C VAL A 68 7.74 -5.73 3.96
N GLN A 69 6.78 -5.39 4.81
CA GLN A 69 6.25 -4.03 4.91
C GLN A 69 6.76 -3.45 6.23
N LEU A 70 7.38 -2.27 6.21
CA LEU A 70 7.74 -1.51 7.41
C LEU A 70 6.94 -0.23 7.44
N GLY A 71 6.21 0.03 8.52
CA GLY A 71 5.40 1.23 8.73
C GLY A 71 4.15 1.32 7.84
N ASP A 72 3.50 2.48 7.92
CA ASP A 72 2.34 2.81 7.09
C ASP A 72 2.78 3.10 5.64
N THR A 73 2.34 2.22 4.75
CA THR A 73 2.60 2.28 3.30
C THR A 73 1.36 2.66 2.48
N SER A 74 0.36 3.32 3.09
CA SER A 74 -0.82 3.85 2.40
C SER A 74 -0.53 4.97 1.39
N GLN A 75 0.71 5.43 1.33
CA GLN A 75 1.26 6.52 0.52
C GLN A 75 2.47 6.02 -0.29
N PRO A 76 3.02 6.80 -1.26
CA PRO A 76 4.14 6.35 -2.08
C PRO A 76 5.27 5.75 -1.24
N THR A 77 5.58 4.48 -1.53
CA THR A 77 6.58 3.70 -0.81
C THR A 77 7.94 3.79 -1.48
N LYS A 78 8.98 3.53 -0.69
CA LYS A 78 10.29 3.15 -1.21
C LYS A 78 10.36 1.63 -1.19
N ILE A 79 10.84 1.06 -2.30
CA ILE A 79 10.98 -0.39 -2.46
C ILE A 79 12.45 -0.73 -2.50
N TYR A 80 12.88 -1.64 -1.63
CA TYR A 80 14.21 -2.24 -1.65
C TYR A 80 14.09 -3.70 -2.08
N ARG A 81 14.97 -4.14 -2.99
CA ARG A 81 14.98 -5.51 -3.52
C ARG A 81 16.34 -6.14 -3.41
N SER A 82 16.34 -7.44 -3.09
CA SER A 82 17.45 -8.39 -3.22
C SER A 82 16.89 -9.67 -3.85
N ASP A 83 17.76 -10.62 -4.21
CA ASP A 83 17.41 -11.85 -4.95
C ASP A 83 16.11 -12.55 -4.53
N TYR A 84 15.78 -12.57 -3.24
CA TYR A 84 14.57 -13.21 -2.70
C TYR A 84 13.83 -12.35 -1.66
N LEU A 85 14.10 -11.03 -1.63
CA LEU A 85 13.59 -10.13 -0.61
C LEU A 85 13.08 -8.84 -1.24
N GLU A 86 11.82 -8.51 -0.98
CA GLU A 86 11.23 -7.22 -1.32
C GLU A 86 10.75 -6.53 -0.05
N ILE A 87 11.19 -5.29 0.17
CA ILE A 87 10.85 -4.50 1.35
C ILE A 87 10.19 -3.20 0.90
N HIS A 88 8.97 -2.95 1.38
CA HIS A 88 8.22 -1.72 1.19
C HIS A 88 8.27 -0.90 2.46
N THR A 89 8.64 0.37 2.32
CA THR A 89 8.72 1.31 3.44
C THR A 89 8.10 2.65 3.08
N PRO A 90 7.73 3.48 4.07
CA PRO A 90 7.48 4.89 3.84
C PRO A 90 8.65 5.56 3.11
N PHE A 91 8.35 6.54 2.27
CA PHE A 91 9.36 7.25 1.48
C PHE A 91 10.47 7.92 2.32
N TYR A 92 10.16 8.27 3.57
CA TYR A 92 11.10 8.90 4.49
C TYR A 92 12.10 7.93 5.14
N MET A 93 11.89 6.61 5.02
CA MET A 93 12.74 5.62 5.68
C MET A 93 14.04 5.38 4.86
N THR A 94 15.18 5.53 5.50
CA THR A 94 16.50 5.36 4.87
C THR A 94 16.90 3.89 4.78
N MET A 95 17.85 3.56 3.90
CA MET A 95 18.33 2.18 3.77
C MET A 95 18.99 1.68 5.06
N ASP A 96 19.69 2.56 5.79
CA ASP A 96 20.29 2.22 7.07
C ASP A 96 19.24 1.86 8.12
N GLN A 97 18.14 2.61 8.17
CA GLN A 97 16.99 2.31 9.04
C GLN A 97 16.34 0.97 8.69
N VAL A 98 16.26 0.64 7.39
CA VAL A 98 15.78 -0.68 6.96
C VAL A 98 16.75 -1.78 7.39
N ASN A 99 18.04 -1.61 7.15
CA ASN A 99 19.06 -2.58 7.56
C ASN A 99 19.10 -2.80 9.09
N GLU A 100 18.77 -1.77 9.89
CA GLU A 100 18.59 -1.89 11.35
C GLU A 100 17.36 -2.75 11.72
N ALA A 101 16.29 -2.67 10.93
CA ALA A 101 15.06 -3.42 11.17
C ALA A 101 15.15 -4.90 10.80
N LEU A 102 15.92 -5.27 9.76
CA LEU A 102 15.95 -6.64 9.22
C LEU A 102 16.34 -7.71 10.25
N PRO A 103 17.38 -7.53 11.10
CA PRO A 103 17.71 -8.50 12.14
C PRO A 103 16.59 -8.69 13.16
N ALA A 104 15.84 -7.64 13.51
CA ALA A 104 14.69 -7.72 14.41
C ALA A 104 13.53 -8.53 13.81
N LEU A 105 13.49 -8.66 12.48
CA LEU A 105 12.56 -9.49 11.73
C LEU A 105 13.08 -10.92 11.46
N ASN A 106 14.23 -11.30 12.02
CA ASN A 106 14.94 -12.54 11.70
C ASN A 106 15.32 -12.66 10.20
N ILE A 107 15.60 -11.52 9.55
CA ILE A 107 16.05 -11.44 8.16
C ILE A 107 17.51 -11.01 8.17
N PHE A 108 18.41 -11.89 7.73
CA PHE A 108 19.86 -11.67 7.74
C PHE A 108 20.38 -11.36 6.33
N VAL A 109 19.78 -10.35 5.69
CA VAL A 109 20.21 -9.81 4.40
C VAL A 109 20.64 -8.38 4.62
N GLN A 110 21.76 -7.96 4.04
CA GLN A 110 22.19 -6.58 4.08
C GLN A 110 21.92 -5.95 2.71
N LEU A 111 21.02 -4.97 2.67
CA LEU A 111 20.79 -4.19 1.46
C LEU A 111 22.02 -3.32 1.20
N SER A 112 22.54 -3.42 -0.01
CA SER A 112 23.65 -2.59 -0.50
C SER A 112 23.11 -1.54 -1.47
N GLY A 113 23.54 -0.29 -1.31
CA GLY A 113 23.15 0.79 -2.22
C GLY A 113 23.87 0.67 -3.55
N TYR A 114 23.15 0.85 -4.65
CA TYR A 114 23.72 1.14 -5.97
C TYR A 114 23.72 2.64 -6.23
#